data_AF-A0A7S3DNX1-F1
#
_entry.id   AF-A0A7S3DNX1-F1
#
_cell.length_a   1.000
_cell.length_b   1.000
_cell.length_c   1.000
_cell.angle_alpha   90.00
_cell.angle_beta   90.00
_cell.angle_gamma   90.00
#
_symmetry.space_group_name_H-M   'P 1'
#
loop_
_entity.id
_entity.type
_entity.pdbx_description
1 polymer ?
#
loop_
_entity_poly.entity_id
_entity_poly.type
_entity_poly.pdbx_seq_one_letter_code
_entity_poly.pdbx_strand_id
1 'polypeptide(L)'
;MAEDEASSAMRQRLMTSDEVYLYKIPPMKNAGGHRAEDWNLAEPLKTCTLLVERREDTLVLEFQADGGVFAQSTLDTTKGGKVAQFLEQCVDTSRYFVV
;
A
#
# COMPACT_ATOMS: atom_id res chain seq x y z
N MET A 1 23.80 31.86 15.72
CA MET A 1 22.73 31.08 16.37
C MET A 1 21.61 30.93 15.37
N ALA A 2 21.83 30.06 14.38
CA ALA A 2 20.93 29.79 13.26
C ALA A 2 21.17 28.33 12.87
N GLU A 3 20.92 27.44 13.82
CA GLU A 3 20.96 26.00 13.65
C GLU A 3 19.66 25.50 14.28
N ASP A 4 18.97 24.59 13.59
CA ASP A 4 17.68 23.97 13.91
C ASP A 4 16.38 24.69 13.52
N GLU A 5 16.29 25.19 12.29
CA GLU A 5 15.07 24.90 11.49
C GLU A 5 15.26 23.52 10.85
N ALA A 6 15.33 22.48 11.69
CA ALA A 6 15.00 21.15 11.26
C ALA A 6 13.54 21.23 10.81
N SER A 7 13.32 21.46 9.52
CA SER A 7 12.05 21.22 8.86
C SER A 7 11.47 19.97 9.50
N SER A 8 10.46 20.16 10.32
CA SER A 8 9.79 19.08 11.03
C SER A 8 9.02 18.34 9.97
N ALA A 9 9.73 17.53 9.17
CA ALA A 9 9.18 16.62 8.21
C ALA A 9 8.42 15.61 9.04
N MET A 10 7.17 15.94 9.34
CA MET A 10 6.34 15.19 10.27
C MET A 10 6.15 13.80 9.68
N ARG A 11 6.91 12.85 10.23
CA ARG A 11 6.76 11.43 9.95
C ARG A 11 5.89 10.85 11.04
N GLN A 12 4.69 10.47 10.65
CA GLN A 12 3.73 9.87 11.56
C GLN A 12 3.43 8.45 11.10
N ARG A 13 3.75 7.47 11.93
CA ARG A 13 3.28 6.10 11.74
C ARG A 13 1.78 6.06 12.03
N LEU A 14 0.98 5.68 11.05
CA LEU A 14 -0.48 5.63 11.16
C LEU A 14 -0.93 4.22 11.55
N MET A 15 -0.39 3.21 10.88
CA MET A 15 -0.79 1.82 11.07
C MET A 15 0.39 0.89 10.79
N THR A 16 0.42 -0.23 11.51
CA THR A 16 1.24 -1.37 11.16
C THR A 16 0.39 -2.63 11.24
N SER A 17 0.62 -3.58 10.34
CA SER A 17 -0.04 -4.87 10.32
C SER A 17 1.00 -5.94 10.06
N ASP A 18 1.24 -6.81 11.03
CA ASP A 18 2.33 -7.80 10.97
C ASP A 18 2.08 -8.90 9.93
N GLU A 19 0.82 -9.18 9.63
CA GLU A 19 0.40 -10.28 8.75
C GLU A 19 -0.39 -9.73 7.54
N VAL A 20 0.31 -9.52 6.43
CA VAL A 20 -0.28 -9.15 5.14
C VAL A 20 0.24 -10.08 4.05
N TYR A 21 -0.64 -10.44 3.11
CA TYR A 21 -0.34 -11.36 2.03
C TYR A 21 -0.35 -10.61 0.69
N LEU A 22 0.77 -10.66 -0.03
CA LEU A 22 0.89 -10.14 -1.38
C LEU A 22 0.50 -11.22 -2.37
N TYR A 23 -0.35 -10.88 -3.34
CA TYR A 23 -0.76 -11.77 -4.42
C TYR A 23 -0.37 -11.16 -5.77
N LYS A 24 -0.01 -12.03 -6.72
CA LYS A 24 0.24 -11.62 -8.09
C LYS A 24 -1.08 -11.48 -8.83
N ILE A 25 -1.38 -10.28 -9.29
CA ILE A 25 -2.58 -10.02 -10.07
C ILE A 25 -2.40 -10.59 -11.48
N PRO A 26 -3.32 -11.45 -11.97
CA PRO A 26 -3.28 -11.93 -13.34
C PRO A 26 -3.60 -10.80 -14.33
N PRO A 27 -3.07 -10.86 -15.57
CA PRO A 27 -3.40 -9.87 -16.59
C PRO A 27 -4.91 -9.83 -16.83
N MET A 28 -5.50 -8.63 -16.75
CA MET A 28 -6.95 -8.44 -16.87
C MET A 28 -7.47 -9.05 -18.18
N LYS A 29 -8.43 -9.97 -18.06
CA LYS A 29 -9.14 -10.55 -19.23
C LYS A 29 -10.34 -9.71 -19.67
N ASN A 30 -10.99 -9.00 -18.73
CA ASN A 30 -12.21 -8.23 -18.98
C ASN A 30 -12.18 -6.91 -18.21
N ALA A 31 -12.87 -5.87 -18.71
CA ALA A 31 -13.02 -4.56 -18.08
C ALA A 31 -13.93 -4.54 -16.82
N GLY A 32 -14.14 -5.70 -16.19
CA GLY A 32 -15.10 -5.90 -15.09
C GLY A 32 -14.55 -5.64 -13.68
N GLY A 33 -13.36 -5.03 -13.57
CA GLY A 33 -12.67 -4.80 -12.30
C GLY A 33 -11.90 -6.02 -11.78
N HIS A 34 -11.15 -5.82 -10.70
CA HIS A 34 -10.41 -6.88 -10.04
C HIS A 34 -11.29 -7.75 -9.14
N ARG A 35 -11.19 -9.07 -9.30
CA ARG A 35 -11.88 -10.07 -8.48
C ARG A 35 -10.87 -10.96 -7.77
N ALA A 36 -11.05 -11.12 -6.46
CA ALA A 36 -10.15 -11.95 -5.66
C ALA A 36 -10.28 -13.44 -5.98
N GLU A 37 -11.43 -13.90 -6.49
CA GLU A 37 -11.64 -15.29 -6.95
C GLU A 37 -10.67 -15.71 -8.08
N ASP A 38 -10.28 -14.75 -8.93
CA ASP A 38 -9.33 -15.00 -10.03
C ASP A 38 -7.88 -15.02 -9.56
N TRP A 39 -7.63 -14.57 -8.32
CA TRP A 39 -6.31 -14.55 -7.73
C TRP A 39 -6.09 -15.91 -7.08
N ASN A 40 -4.92 -16.52 -7.28
CA ASN A 40 -4.58 -17.79 -6.65
C ASN A 40 -4.35 -17.58 -5.15
N LEU A 41 -5.42 -17.39 -4.37
CA LEU A 41 -5.38 -17.07 -2.93
C LEU A 41 -4.74 -18.18 -2.09
N ALA A 42 -4.62 -19.39 -2.65
CA ALA A 42 -3.96 -20.53 -2.02
C ALA A 42 -2.44 -20.36 -1.95
N GLU A 43 -1.83 -19.62 -2.88
CA GLU A 43 -0.38 -19.43 -2.95
C GLU A 43 -0.06 -17.93 -2.91
N PRO A 44 0.03 -17.32 -1.71
CA PRO A 44 0.50 -15.95 -1.59
C PRO A 44 1.93 -15.85 -2.12
N LEU A 45 2.22 -14.79 -2.87
CA LEU A 45 3.55 -14.51 -3.40
C LEU A 45 4.55 -14.27 -2.26
N LYS A 46 4.12 -13.51 -1.26
CA LYS A 46 4.93 -13.19 -0.09
C LYS A 46 4.05 -12.81 1.09
N THR A 47 4.47 -13.22 2.29
CA THR A 47 3.95 -12.70 3.55
C THR A 47 4.84 -11.56 4.02
N CYS A 48 4.24 -10.43 4.32
CA CYS A 48 4.93 -9.20 4.67
C CYS A 48 4.22 -8.47 5.81
N THR A 49 4.97 -7.61 6.50
CA THR A 49 4.45 -6.62 7.43
C THR A 49 4.15 -5.34 6.65
N LEU A 50 2.92 -4.85 6.73
CA LEU A 50 2.53 -3.56 6.18
C LEU A 50 2.80 -2.46 7.20
N LEU A 51 3.53 -1.44 6.76
CA LEU A 51 3.74 -0.20 7.48
C LEU A 51 3.12 0.94 6.68
N VAL A 52 2.21 1.67 7.31
CA VAL A 52 1.60 2.88 6.73
C VAL A 52 2.07 4.08 7.53
N GLU A 53 2.75 4.99 6.84
CA GLU A 53 3.26 6.21 7.43
C GLU A 53 2.90 7.43 6.57
N ARG A 54 2.64 8.54 7.24
CA ARG A 54 2.51 9.84 6.60
C ARG A 54 3.85 10.55 6.67
N ARG A 55 4.36 10.99 5.53
CA ARG A 55 5.53 11.86 5.39
C ARG A 55 5.04 13.18 4.81
N GLU A 56 4.87 14.20 5.65
CA GLU A 56 4.30 15.49 5.25
C GLU A 56 2.91 15.32 4.62
N ASP A 57 2.75 15.57 3.32
CA ASP A 57 1.48 15.39 2.57
C ASP A 57 1.46 14.15 1.67
N THR A 58 2.46 13.26 1.82
CA THR A 58 2.50 11.97 1.16
C THR A 58 2.19 10.85 2.14
N LEU A 59 1.33 9.92 1.74
CA LEU A 59 1.10 8.68 2.46
C LEU A 59 1.96 7.58 1.84
N VAL A 60 2.73 6.87 2.64
CA VAL A 60 3.66 5.83 2.19
C VAL A 60 3.22 4.50 2.77
N LEU A 61 3.05 3.51 1.89
CA LEU A 61 2.80 2.12 2.24
C LEU A 61 4.08 1.34 1.96
N GLU A 62 4.70 0.81 3.00
CA GLU A 62 5.86 -0.06 2.91
C GLU A 62 5.46 -1.48 3.28
N PHE A 63 5.76 -2.43 2.39
CA PHE A 63 5.61 -3.85 2.62
C PHE A 63 6.99 -4.42 2.93
N GLN A 64 7.18 -4.88 4.17
CA GLN A 64 8.45 -5.39 4.65
C GLN A 64 8.41 -6.92 4.70
N ALA A 65 9.41 -7.59 4.12
CA ALA A 65 9.56 -9.03 4.17
C ALA A 65 11.05 -9.40 4.28
N ASP A 66 11.37 -10.54 4.88
CA ASP A 66 12.73 -11.07 5.03
C ASP A 66 13.75 -10.10 5.68
N GLY A 67 13.26 -9.14 6.49
CA GLY A 67 14.10 -8.13 7.13
C GLY A 67 14.43 -6.90 6.28
N GLY A 68 13.75 -6.71 5.14
CA GLY A 68 13.89 -5.52 4.28
C GLY A 68 12.56 -5.02 3.71
N VAL A 69 12.61 -3.90 2.98
CA VAL A 69 11.46 -3.39 2.21
C VAL A 69 11.34 -4.20 0.92
N PHE A 70 10.26 -4.97 0.80
CA PHE A 70 9.94 -5.76 -0.39
C PHE A 70 9.28 -4.90 -1.47
N ALA A 71 8.32 -4.07 -1.08
CA ALA A 71 7.63 -3.15 -1.96
C ALA A 71 7.30 -1.85 -1.22
N GLN A 72 7.24 -0.74 -1.95
CA GLN A 72 6.85 0.55 -1.42
C GLN A 72 5.94 1.23 -2.43
N SER A 73 4.82 1.77 -1.95
CA SER A 73 3.91 2.60 -2.74
C SER A 73 3.74 3.95 -2.06
N THR A 74 3.83 5.02 -2.84
CA THR A 74 3.71 6.40 -2.36
C THR A 74 2.47 7.04 -2.96
N LEU A 75 1.61 7.54 -2.09
CA LEU A 75 0.34 8.17 -2.39
C LEU A 75 0.48 9.67 -2.13
N ASP A 76 0.58 10.44 -3.21
CA ASP A 76 0.64 11.89 -3.12
C ASP A 76 -0.78 12.47 -2.98
N THR A 77 -1.11 12.97 -1.78
CA THR A 77 -2.43 13.54 -1.50
C THR A 77 -2.56 15.01 -1.89
N THR A 78 -1.44 15.68 -2.24
CA THR A 78 -1.43 17.13 -2.52
C THR A 78 -2.20 17.51 -3.80
N LYS A 79 -2.29 16.59 -4.77
CA LYS A 79 -2.91 16.88 -6.09
C LYS A 79 -4.42 16.70 -6.13
N GLY A 80 -5.09 16.57 -4.98
CA GLY A 80 -6.52 16.21 -4.94
C GLY A 80 -6.79 14.81 -5.51
N GLY A 81 -5.75 13.98 -5.63
CA GLY A 81 -5.86 12.61 -6.07
C GLY A 81 -6.68 11.83 -5.06
N LYS A 82 -7.77 11.22 -5.51
CA LYS A 82 -8.57 10.37 -4.63
C LYS A 82 -7.75 9.13 -4.32
N VAL A 83 -7.80 8.66 -3.06
CA VAL A 83 -7.19 7.38 -2.64
C VAL A 83 -7.57 6.24 -3.58
N ALA A 84 -8.79 6.28 -4.14
CA ALA A 84 -9.32 5.35 -5.12
C ALA A 84 -8.54 5.26 -6.45
N GLN A 85 -7.65 6.21 -6.76
CA GLN A 85 -6.82 6.16 -7.97
C GLN A 85 -5.59 5.27 -7.81
N PHE A 86 -5.19 5.03 -6.56
CA PHE A 86 -4.01 4.27 -6.23
C PHE A 86 -4.35 2.97 -5.51
N LEU A 87 -5.51 2.91 -4.86
CA LEU A 87 -6.05 1.73 -4.22
C LEU A 87 -7.36 1.35 -4.88
N GLU A 88 -7.39 0.23 -5.59
CA GLU A 88 -8.63 -0.34 -6.12
C GLU A 88 -9.11 -1.47 -5.19
N GLN A 89 -10.34 -1.35 -4.70
CA GLN A 89 -10.96 -2.39 -3.90
C GLN A 89 -11.51 -3.49 -4.81
N CYS A 90 -11.31 -4.76 -4.44
CA CYS A 90 -11.92 -5.87 -5.16
C CYS A 90 -13.45 -5.81 -5.12
N VAL A 91 -14.09 -6.18 -6.24
CA VAL A 91 -15.55 -6.10 -6.40
C VAL A 91 -16.29 -7.13 -5.54
N ASP A 92 -15.68 -8.29 -5.34
CA ASP A 92 -16.26 -9.45 -4.64
C ASP A 92 -16.01 -9.43 -3.13
N THR A 93 -15.10 -8.58 -2.64
CA THR A 93 -14.64 -8.65 -1.25
C THR A 93 -14.00 -7.35 -0.76
N SER A 94 -14.28 -7.00 0.50
CA SER A 94 -13.68 -5.84 1.18
C SER A 94 -12.33 -6.13 1.84
N ARG A 95 -11.83 -7.37 1.73
CA ARG A 95 -10.57 -7.77 2.39
C ARG A 95 -9.34 -7.61 1.50
N TYR A 96 -9.52 -7.47 0.19
CA TYR A 96 -8.43 -7.42 -0.77
C TYR A 96 -8.42 -6.07 -1.50
N PHE A 97 -7.20 -5.56 -1.68
CA PHE A 97 -6.93 -4.27 -2.30
C PHE A 97 -5.82 -4.45 -3.32
N VAL A 98 -5.95 -3.76 -4.45
CA VAL A 98 -4.89 -3.60 -5.46
C VAL A 98 -4.19 -2.28 -5.19
N VAL A 99 -2.86 -2.33 -5.08
CA VAL A 99 -1.96 -1.20 -4.77
C VAL A 99 -0.98 -0.97 -5.91
#